data_AF-A0A518D9H5-F1
#
_entry.id   AF-A0A518D9H5-F1
#
_cell.length_a   1.000
_cell.length_b   1.000
_cell.length_c   1.000
_cell.angle_alpha   90.00
_cell.angle_beta   90.00
_cell.angle_gamma   90.00
#
_symmetry.space_group_name_H-M   'P 1'
#
loop_
_entity.id
_entity.type
_entity.pdbx_description
1 polymer ?
#
loop_
_entity_poly.entity_id
_entity_poly.type
_entity_poly.pdbx_seq_one_letter_code
_entity_poly.pdbx_strand_id
1 'polypeptide(L)'
;MKRLLRPIAMVAAAGTLVWLHGCGKPEGGSLAEQRRLQSERAAVVATEQADAKADAAAKAQEAEAERLKDEAPSLVTEDDFKKGKSLKDGGYLSQVARARFVAEHRIAMDIQLVQAMALFNASEGRYPKDQKEFMEKIIKANMIQLPELDGPYEYVYNAEDHQLYKQPITEE
;
A
#
# COMPACT_ATOMS: atom_id res chain seq x y z
N MET A 1 11.71 -16.86 30.91
CA MET A 1 10.51 -17.37 30.21
C MET A 1 9.32 -17.35 31.16
N LYS A 2 8.48 -16.30 31.11
CA LYS A 2 7.17 -16.28 31.80
C LYS A 2 6.19 -15.55 30.89
N ARG A 3 5.39 -16.33 30.13
CA ARG A 3 4.25 -15.84 29.36
C ARG A 3 3.10 -15.63 30.35
N LEU A 4 2.76 -14.37 30.62
CA LEU A 4 1.56 -14.01 31.38
C LEU A 4 0.36 -14.15 30.43
N LEU A 5 -0.42 -15.21 30.65
CA LEU A 5 -1.76 -15.40 30.09
C LEU A 5 -2.63 -14.21 30.51
N ARG A 6 -3.19 -13.49 29.54
CA ARG A 6 -4.32 -12.58 29.76
C ARG A 6 -5.62 -13.40 29.78
N PRO A 7 -6.45 -13.31 30.84
CA PRO A 7 -7.76 -13.94 30.83
C PRO A 7 -8.73 -13.12 29.95
N ILE A 8 -9.43 -13.83 29.06
CA ILE A 8 -10.57 -13.32 28.29
C ILE A 8 -11.72 -13.16 29.28
N ALA A 9 -12.09 -11.91 29.57
CA ALA A 9 -13.31 -11.61 30.33
C ALA A 9 -14.53 -11.86 29.42
N MET A 10 -15.19 -13.01 29.63
CA MET A 10 -16.56 -13.24 29.19
C MET A 10 -17.47 -12.23 29.90
N VAL A 11 -17.97 -11.23 29.17
CA VAL A 11 -19.10 -10.41 29.63
C VAL A 11 -20.37 -11.20 29.31
N ALA A 12 -20.85 -11.96 30.30
CA ALA A 12 -22.20 -12.49 30.33
C ALA A 12 -23.16 -11.33 30.63
N ALA A 13 -23.82 -10.81 29.61
CA ALA A 13 -24.94 -9.89 29.79
C ALA A 13 -26.17 -10.70 30.20
N ALA A 14 -26.38 -10.77 31.51
CA ALA A 14 -27.56 -11.33 32.15
C ALA A 14 -28.81 -10.56 31.69
N GLY A 15 -29.79 -11.31 31.19
CA GLY A 15 -31.12 -10.79 30.87
C GLY A 15 -31.88 -10.45 32.14
N THR A 16 -32.11 -9.16 32.38
CA THR A 16 -33.13 -8.67 33.31
C THR A 16 -34.42 -8.42 32.54
N LEU A 17 -35.35 -9.36 32.69
CA LEU A 17 -36.72 -9.27 32.18
C LEU A 17 -37.52 -8.33 33.10
N VAL A 18 -37.62 -7.04 32.77
CA VAL A 18 -38.54 -6.10 33.44
C VAL A 18 -39.86 -6.12 32.67
N TRP A 19 -40.87 -6.80 33.23
CA TRP A 19 -42.26 -6.68 32.81
C TRP A 19 -42.89 -5.46 33.49
N LEU A 20 -42.93 -4.33 32.79
CA LEU A 20 -43.81 -3.21 33.11
C LEU A 20 -45.05 -3.32 32.22
N HIS A 21 -46.19 -3.62 32.85
CA HIS A 21 -47.52 -3.53 32.24
C HIS A 21 -47.84 -2.04 31.96
N GLY A 22 -47.40 -1.56 30.81
CA GLY A 22 -47.87 -0.33 30.18
C GLY A 22 -48.61 -0.69 28.91
N CYS A 23 -49.94 -0.55 28.92
CA CYS A 23 -50.81 -0.77 27.78
C CYS A 23 -50.58 0.32 26.71
N GLY A 24 -49.51 0.18 25.92
CA GLY A 24 -49.28 0.90 24.68
C GLY A 24 -49.42 -0.08 23.52
N LYS A 25 -50.49 0.07 22.73
CA LYS A 25 -50.82 -0.72 21.55
C LYS A 25 -49.64 -0.68 20.55
N PRO A 26 -48.96 -1.80 20.22
CA PRO A 26 -47.99 -1.80 19.13
C PRO A 26 -48.79 -1.77 17.83
N GLU A 27 -48.83 -0.61 17.17
CA GLU A 27 -49.32 -0.52 15.80
C GLU A 27 -48.36 -1.31 14.91
N GLY A 28 -48.78 -2.52 14.55
CA GLY A 28 -48.03 -3.42 13.67
C GLY A 28 -48.08 -2.92 12.24
N GLY A 29 -47.13 -2.07 11.87
CA GLY A 29 -46.81 -1.79 10.46
C GLY A 29 -46.44 -3.09 9.74
N SER A 30 -46.85 -3.23 8.48
CA SER A 30 -46.67 -4.48 7.72
C SER A 30 -45.19 -4.88 7.62
N LEU A 31 -44.90 -6.18 7.50
CA LEU A 31 -43.52 -6.68 7.30
C LEU A 31 -42.80 -5.97 6.13
N ALA A 32 -43.56 -5.56 5.11
CA ALA A 32 -43.06 -4.81 3.96
C ALA A 32 -42.60 -3.39 4.35
N GLU A 33 -43.31 -2.73 5.26
CA GLU A 33 -42.99 -1.39 5.77
C GLU A 33 -41.75 -1.42 6.67
N GLN A 34 -41.63 -2.43 7.54
CA GLN A 34 -40.43 -2.63 8.35
C GLN A 34 -39.19 -2.90 7.49
N ARG A 35 -39.31 -3.71 6.43
CA ARG A 35 -38.20 -3.96 5.49
C ARG A 35 -37.80 -2.70 4.73
N ARG A 36 -38.77 -1.88 4.31
CA ARG A 36 -38.49 -0.62 3.63
C ARG A 36 -37.74 0.36 4.54
N LEU A 37 -38.22 0.54 5.77
CA LEU A 37 -37.53 1.37 6.78
C LEU A 37 -36.13 0.83 7.12
N GLN A 38 -35.95 -0.49 7.18
CA GLN A 38 -34.63 -1.10 7.36
C GLN A 38 -33.70 -0.84 6.17
N SER A 39 -34.19 -0.94 4.93
CA SER A 39 -33.39 -0.65 3.73
C SER A 39 -33.03 0.83 3.61
N GLU A 40 -33.93 1.75 3.97
CA GLU A 40 -33.67 3.18 3.98
C GLU A 40 -32.62 3.54 5.04
N ARG A 41 -32.73 2.96 6.25
CA ARG A 41 -31.70 3.11 7.30
C ARG A 41 -30.36 2.50 6.91
N ALA A 42 -30.35 1.32 6.28
CA ALA A 42 -29.13 0.68 5.82
C ALA A 42 -28.44 1.51 4.73
N ALA A 43 -29.22 2.14 3.83
CA ALA A 43 -28.68 3.04 2.82
C ALA A 43 -28.04 4.29 3.46
N VAL A 44 -28.70 4.93 4.43
CA VAL A 44 -28.15 6.10 5.15
C VAL A 44 -26.87 5.74 5.91
N VAL A 45 -26.87 4.62 6.64
CA VAL A 45 -25.67 4.14 7.35
C VAL A 45 -24.55 3.78 6.38
N ALA A 46 -24.86 3.21 5.22
CA ALA A 46 -23.86 2.91 4.20
C ALA A 46 -23.23 4.17 3.61
N THR A 47 -24.02 5.24 3.37
CA THR A 47 -23.49 6.55 2.95
C THR A 47 -22.65 7.20 4.04
N GLU A 48 -23.10 7.24 5.30
CA GLU A 48 -22.30 7.79 6.40
C GLU A 48 -20.99 7.03 6.61
N GLN A 49 -21.00 5.70 6.46
CA GLN A 49 -19.79 4.89 6.52
C GLN A 49 -18.86 5.10 5.33
N ALA A 50 -19.41 5.39 4.13
CA ALA A 50 -18.61 5.72 2.96
C ALA A 50 -17.94 7.09 3.12
N ASP A 51 -18.70 8.10 3.58
CA ASP A 51 -18.21 9.45 3.84
C ASP A 51 -17.13 9.44 4.94
N ALA A 52 -17.37 8.74 6.05
CA ALA A 52 -16.38 8.60 7.12
C ALA A 52 -15.10 7.87 6.68
N LYS A 53 -15.20 6.89 5.78
CA LYS A 53 -14.03 6.22 5.20
C LYS A 53 -13.28 7.14 4.23
N ALA A 54 -14.00 7.94 3.45
CA ALA A 54 -13.40 8.92 2.54
C ALA A 54 -12.64 10.00 3.33
N ASP A 55 -13.24 10.55 4.38
CA ASP A 55 -12.60 11.53 5.27
C ASP A 55 -11.38 10.94 5.99
N ALA A 56 -11.47 9.69 6.45
CA ALA A 56 -10.34 9.01 7.08
C ALA A 56 -9.21 8.73 6.08
N ALA A 57 -9.54 8.36 4.85
CA ALA A 57 -8.57 8.14 3.78
C ALA A 57 -7.88 9.47 3.37
N ALA A 58 -8.65 10.56 3.25
CA ALA A 58 -8.10 11.89 2.93
C ALA A 58 -7.13 12.36 4.02
N LYS A 59 -7.52 12.25 5.30
CA LYS A 59 -6.63 12.61 6.43
C LYS A 59 -5.37 11.73 6.49
N ALA A 60 -5.49 10.44 6.17
CA ALA A 60 -4.34 9.55 6.12
C ALA A 60 -3.39 9.91 4.96
N GLN A 61 -3.92 10.27 3.80
CA GLN A 61 -3.14 10.72 2.65
C GLN A 61 -2.44 12.05 2.92
N GLU A 62 -3.11 13.02 3.54
CA GLU A 62 -2.52 14.30 3.93
C GLU A 62 -1.37 14.11 4.93
N ALA A 63 -1.55 13.27 5.95
CA ALA A 63 -0.50 12.97 6.93
C ALA A 63 0.69 12.22 6.31
N GLU A 64 0.43 11.33 5.35
CA GLU A 64 1.50 10.64 4.62
C GLU A 64 2.26 11.60 3.69
N ALA A 65 1.55 12.47 2.96
CA ALA A 65 2.16 13.53 2.16
C ALA A 65 3.01 14.48 3.02
N GLU A 66 2.56 14.85 4.21
CA GLU A 66 3.36 15.65 5.14
C GLU A 66 4.63 14.93 5.59
N ARG A 67 4.54 13.64 5.92
CA ARG A 67 5.72 12.82 6.26
C ARG A 67 6.72 12.72 5.11
N LEU A 68 6.21 12.57 3.89
CA LEU A 68 7.03 12.37 2.69
C LEU A 68 7.80 13.62 2.27
N LYS A 69 7.31 14.84 2.58
CA LYS A 69 8.01 16.10 2.24
C LYS A 69 9.41 16.20 2.85
N ASP A 70 9.61 15.59 4.01
CA ASP A 70 10.88 15.62 4.74
C ASP A 70 11.75 14.38 4.47
N GLU A 71 11.30 13.44 3.64
CA GLU A 71 12.03 12.21 3.35
C GLU A 71 13.14 12.44 2.32
N ALA A 72 14.38 12.21 2.74
CA ALA A 72 15.54 12.31 1.86
C ALA A 72 15.56 11.16 0.84
N PRO A 73 16.13 11.38 -0.37
CA PRO A 73 16.32 10.31 -1.34
C PRO A 73 17.10 9.13 -0.74
N SER A 74 16.63 7.91 -0.98
CA SER A 74 17.29 6.69 -0.49
C SER A 74 17.53 5.70 -1.62
N LEU A 75 18.51 4.81 -1.44
CA LEU A 75 18.73 3.72 -2.39
C LEU A 75 17.50 2.83 -2.50
N VAL A 76 17.27 2.32 -3.72
CA VAL A 76 16.18 1.37 -4.00
C VAL A 76 16.57 -0.01 -3.46
N THR A 77 15.67 -0.62 -2.69
CA THR A 77 15.83 -1.95 -2.10
C THR A 77 14.69 -2.88 -2.45
N GLU A 78 14.84 -4.17 -2.17
CA GLU A 78 13.83 -5.20 -2.46
C GLU A 78 12.49 -4.97 -1.76
N ASP A 79 12.49 -4.34 -0.59
CA ASP A 79 11.27 -4.07 0.18
C ASP A 79 10.52 -2.82 -0.33
N ASP A 80 11.12 -2.04 -1.25
CA ASP A 80 10.51 -0.85 -1.85
C ASP A 80 9.60 -1.19 -3.04
N PHE A 81 9.57 -2.44 -3.50
CA PHE A 81 8.76 -2.84 -4.64
C PHE A 81 7.35 -3.24 -4.23
N LYS A 82 6.36 -2.76 -4.98
CA LYS A 82 4.94 -3.02 -4.74
C LYS A 82 4.59 -4.51 -4.89
N LYS A 83 5.12 -5.15 -5.94
CA LYS A 83 4.87 -6.57 -6.21
C LYS A 83 5.61 -7.44 -5.19
N GLY A 84 4.88 -8.38 -4.57
CA GLY A 84 5.44 -9.30 -3.59
C GLY A 84 5.45 -8.78 -2.15
N LYS A 85 5.22 -7.49 -1.90
CA LYS A 85 5.14 -6.92 -0.55
C LYS A 85 3.99 -7.52 0.26
N SER A 86 2.79 -7.58 -0.32
CA SER A 86 1.59 -8.15 0.32
C SER A 86 1.69 -9.65 0.60
N LEU A 87 2.66 -10.34 0.00
CA LEU A 87 2.88 -11.77 0.18
C LEU A 87 3.83 -12.10 1.35
N LYS A 88 4.47 -11.08 1.94
CA LYS A 88 5.50 -11.24 2.99
C LYS A 88 4.98 -12.00 4.23
N ASP A 89 3.73 -11.79 4.60
CA ASP A 89 3.11 -12.42 5.79
C ASP A 89 2.21 -13.62 5.44
N GLY A 90 2.25 -14.08 4.17
CA GLY A 90 1.45 -15.20 3.72
C GLY A 90 2.03 -16.57 4.10
N GLY A 91 1.25 -17.62 3.83
CA GLY A 91 1.68 -19.01 4.03
C GLY A 91 2.75 -19.44 3.02
N TYR A 92 3.12 -20.74 3.06
CA TYR A 92 4.18 -21.30 2.22
C TYR A 92 4.05 -20.97 0.72
N LEU A 93 2.85 -21.11 0.15
CA LEU A 93 2.61 -20.80 -1.27
C LEU A 93 2.83 -19.32 -1.59
N SER A 94 2.45 -18.41 -0.68
CA SER A 94 2.69 -16.97 -0.84
C SER A 94 4.18 -16.66 -0.84
N GLN A 95 4.98 -17.36 -0.03
CA GLN A 95 6.43 -17.18 0.00
C GLN A 95 7.10 -17.67 -1.29
N VAL A 96 6.65 -18.80 -1.84
CA VAL A 96 7.12 -19.29 -3.15
C VAL A 96 6.79 -18.27 -4.24
N ALA A 97 5.57 -17.72 -4.24
CA ALA A 97 5.19 -16.67 -5.18
C ALA A 97 6.02 -15.39 -4.99
N ARG A 98 6.29 -14.96 -3.75
CA ARG A 98 7.16 -13.82 -3.43
C ARG A 98 8.57 -14.01 -3.97
N ALA A 99 9.15 -15.20 -3.81
CA ALA A 99 10.49 -15.50 -4.29
C ALA A 99 10.65 -15.27 -5.79
N ARG A 100 9.61 -15.56 -6.59
CA ARG A 100 9.60 -15.25 -8.03
C ARG A 100 9.71 -13.74 -8.27
N PHE A 101 8.89 -12.93 -7.60
CA PHE A 101 8.93 -11.48 -7.79
C PHE A 101 10.26 -10.87 -7.35
N VAL A 102 10.82 -11.32 -6.22
CA VAL A 102 12.15 -10.91 -5.77
C VAL A 102 13.22 -11.26 -6.82
N ALA A 103 13.16 -12.47 -7.39
CA ALA A 103 14.08 -12.87 -8.46
C ALA A 103 13.93 -11.98 -9.70
N GLU A 104 12.71 -11.69 -10.14
CA GLU A 104 12.43 -10.79 -11.28
C GLU A 104 13.00 -9.38 -11.02
N HIS A 105 12.81 -8.82 -9.83
CA HIS A 105 13.33 -7.50 -9.47
C HIS A 105 14.87 -7.47 -9.44
N ARG A 106 15.52 -8.50 -8.87
CA ARG A 106 16.98 -8.62 -8.89
C ARG A 106 17.54 -8.76 -10.29
N ILE A 107 16.85 -9.49 -11.17
CA ILE A 107 17.28 -9.59 -12.58
C ILE A 107 17.25 -8.20 -13.24
N ALA A 108 16.18 -7.43 -13.03
CA ALA A 108 16.09 -6.08 -13.59
C ALA A 108 17.16 -5.14 -13.00
N MET A 109 17.38 -5.18 -11.68
CA MET A 109 18.21 -4.20 -10.97
C MET A 109 19.69 -4.56 -10.87
N ASP A 110 20.02 -5.79 -10.49
CA ASP A 110 21.40 -6.17 -10.22
C ASP A 110 22.11 -6.72 -11.46
N ILE A 111 21.34 -7.21 -12.45
CA ILE A 111 21.88 -7.83 -13.65
C ILE A 111 21.70 -6.91 -14.85
N GLN A 112 20.46 -6.65 -15.28
CA GLN A 112 20.19 -5.91 -16.52
C GLN A 112 20.67 -4.46 -16.43
N LEU A 113 20.39 -3.77 -15.32
CA LEU A 113 20.81 -2.38 -15.16
C LEU A 113 22.33 -2.24 -15.09
N VAL A 114 23.00 -3.04 -14.25
CA VAL A 114 24.46 -3.04 -14.12
C VAL A 114 25.13 -3.36 -15.45
N GLN A 115 24.61 -4.35 -16.17
CA GLN A 115 25.11 -4.71 -17.50
C GLN A 115 24.91 -3.58 -18.51
N ALA A 116 23.74 -2.95 -18.55
CA ALA A 116 23.46 -1.83 -19.46
C ALA A 116 24.36 -0.62 -19.17
N MET A 117 24.60 -0.31 -17.90
CA MET A 117 25.53 0.73 -17.47
C MET A 117 26.98 0.42 -17.90
N ALA A 118 27.41 -0.83 -17.72
CA ALA A 118 28.74 -1.27 -18.15
C ALA A 118 28.90 -1.20 -19.68
N LEU A 119 27.87 -1.60 -20.44
CA LEU A 119 27.86 -1.50 -21.89
C LEU A 119 27.93 -0.04 -22.35
N PHE A 120 27.13 0.85 -21.75
CA PHE A 120 27.16 2.27 -22.05
C PHE A 120 28.55 2.88 -21.78
N ASN A 121 29.14 2.57 -20.63
CA ASN A 121 30.49 3.00 -20.29
C ASN A 121 31.52 2.48 -21.30
N ALA A 122 31.43 1.20 -21.68
CA ALA A 122 32.32 0.62 -22.68
C ALA A 122 32.17 1.26 -24.07
N SER A 123 30.97 1.69 -24.46
CA SER A 123 30.73 2.33 -25.76
C SER A 123 31.06 3.83 -25.79
N GLU A 124 30.77 4.55 -24.71
CA GLU A 124 30.86 6.02 -24.65
C GLU A 124 32.06 6.52 -23.84
N GLY A 125 32.74 5.65 -23.09
CA GLY A 125 33.86 5.99 -22.20
C GLY A 125 33.45 6.76 -20.94
N ARG A 126 32.16 6.81 -20.62
CA ARG A 126 31.61 7.57 -19.48
C ARG A 126 30.29 6.96 -19.00
N TYR A 127 29.84 7.33 -17.80
CA TYR A 127 28.50 7.04 -17.32
C TYR A 127 27.48 8.12 -17.77
N PRO A 128 26.17 7.84 -17.68
CA PRO A 128 25.14 8.85 -17.94
C PRO A 128 25.33 10.07 -17.04
N LYS A 129 25.16 11.25 -17.61
CA LYS A 129 25.41 12.53 -16.92
C LYS A 129 24.22 13.00 -16.08
N ASP A 130 23.02 12.61 -16.47
CA ASP A 130 21.77 13.06 -15.86
C ASP A 130 20.68 11.99 -15.98
N GLN A 131 19.60 12.22 -15.23
CA GLN A 131 18.41 11.37 -15.18
C GLN A 131 17.81 11.11 -16.57
N LYS A 132 17.78 12.12 -17.45
CA LYS A 132 17.16 11.99 -18.76
C LYS A 132 17.99 11.05 -19.65
N GLU A 133 19.30 11.23 -19.68
CA GLU A 133 20.22 10.37 -20.41
C GLU A 133 20.16 8.94 -19.88
N PHE A 134 20.14 8.76 -18.56
CA PHE A 134 19.96 7.45 -17.94
C PHE A 134 18.68 6.75 -18.42
N MET A 135 17.54 7.44 -18.35
CA MET A 135 16.25 6.87 -18.78
C MET A 135 16.21 6.56 -20.29
N GLU A 136 16.80 7.39 -21.14
CA GLU A 136 16.81 7.17 -22.59
C GLU A 136 17.82 6.10 -23.04
N LYS A 137 19.06 6.19 -22.55
CA LYS A 137 20.19 5.39 -23.05
C LYS A 137 20.40 4.09 -22.28
N ILE A 138 19.97 4.01 -21.03
CA ILE A 138 20.09 2.80 -20.23
C ILE A 138 18.76 2.07 -20.22
N ILE A 139 17.70 2.70 -19.68
CA ILE A 139 16.42 2.01 -19.47
C ILE A 139 15.72 1.71 -20.80
N LYS A 140 15.42 2.74 -21.60
CA LYS A 140 14.68 2.58 -22.87
C LYS A 140 15.47 1.80 -23.91
N ALA A 141 16.75 2.12 -24.12
CA ALA A 141 17.56 1.46 -25.15
C ALA A 141 17.77 -0.04 -24.88
N ASN A 142 17.82 -0.46 -23.61
CA ASN A 142 18.00 -1.87 -23.23
C ASN A 142 16.67 -2.55 -22.84
N MET A 143 15.53 -1.88 -23.07
CA MET A 143 14.18 -2.40 -22.77
C MET A 143 14.02 -2.88 -21.32
N ILE A 144 14.71 -2.24 -20.37
CA ILE A 144 14.67 -2.62 -18.96
C ILE A 144 13.32 -2.23 -18.39
N GLN A 145 12.65 -3.19 -17.76
CA GLN A 145 11.40 -2.95 -17.05
C GLN A 145 11.71 -2.66 -15.59
N LEU A 146 11.68 -1.37 -15.22
CA LEU A 146 11.81 -0.97 -13.83
C LEU A 146 10.61 -1.50 -13.03
N PRO A 147 10.82 -2.22 -11.91
CA PRO A 147 9.74 -2.63 -11.04
C PRO A 147 8.96 -1.42 -10.51
N GLU A 148 7.68 -1.61 -10.20
CA GLU A 148 6.86 -0.54 -9.61
C GLU A 148 7.23 -0.36 -8.12
N LEU A 149 7.51 0.88 -7.72
CA LEU A 149 7.77 1.25 -6.32
C LEU A 149 6.45 1.23 -5.52
N ASP A 150 6.55 0.94 -4.23
CA ASP A 150 5.44 0.99 -3.29
C ASP A 150 5.30 2.39 -2.70
N GLY A 151 4.16 3.03 -2.94
CA GLY A 151 3.87 4.40 -2.49
C GLY A 151 4.16 5.46 -3.56
N PRO A 152 4.07 6.76 -3.19
CA PRO A 152 4.24 7.87 -4.10
C PRO A 152 5.73 8.21 -4.28
N TYR A 153 6.50 7.27 -4.81
CA TYR A 153 7.93 7.46 -5.09
C TYR A 153 8.20 7.40 -6.58
N GLU A 154 9.24 8.12 -7.00
CA GLU A 154 9.81 8.02 -8.33
C GLU A 154 11.30 7.63 -8.28
N TYR A 155 11.76 7.08 -9.40
CA TYR A 155 13.15 6.71 -9.58
C TYR A 155 14.01 7.92 -9.96
N VAL A 156 15.15 8.06 -9.29
CA VAL A 156 16.12 9.14 -9.55
C VAL A 156 17.50 8.54 -9.70
N TYR A 157 18.14 8.80 -10.84
CA TYR A 157 19.53 8.47 -11.07
C TYR A 157 20.41 9.56 -10.48
N ASN A 158 21.35 9.15 -9.63
CA ASN A 158 22.39 10.01 -9.12
C ASN A 158 23.65 9.86 -9.99
N ALA A 159 24.11 10.97 -10.57
CA ALA A 159 25.26 10.99 -11.47
C ALA A 159 26.61 10.95 -10.73
N GLU A 160 26.66 11.22 -9.43
CA GLU A 160 27.89 11.21 -8.64
C GLU A 160 28.32 9.79 -8.26
N ASP A 161 27.36 8.94 -7.88
CA ASP A 161 27.59 7.56 -7.48
C ASP A 161 27.15 6.53 -8.53
N HIS A 162 26.47 6.98 -9.60
CA HIS A 162 25.93 6.16 -10.68
C HIS A 162 24.89 5.12 -10.21
N GLN A 163 24.16 5.43 -9.15
CA GLN A 163 23.14 4.54 -8.57
C GLN A 163 21.72 5.08 -8.75
N LEU A 164 20.74 4.18 -8.56
CA LEU A 164 19.32 4.49 -8.64
C LEU A 164 18.74 4.64 -7.23
N TYR A 165 18.17 5.81 -6.98
CA TYR A 165 17.49 6.21 -5.75
C TYR A 165 15.98 6.23 -5.98
N LYS A 166 15.24 6.21 -4.87
CA LYS A 166 13.84 6.62 -4.82
C LYS A 166 13.73 7.97 -4.14
N GLN A 167 12.84 8.82 -4.63
CA GLN A 167 12.45 10.06 -3.95
C GLN A 167 10.93 10.20 -3.93
N PRO A 168 10.35 10.84 -2.91
CA PRO A 168 8.92 11.12 -2.87
C PRO A 168 8.52 12.02 -4.05
N ILE A 169 7.39 11.72 -4.67
CA ILE A 169 6.81 12.56 -5.73
C ILE A 169 6.28 13.82 -5.05
N THR A 170 6.98 14.93 -5.25
CA THR A 170 6.46 16.25 -4.89
C THR A 170 5.55 16.71 -6.03
N GLU A 171 4.24 16.65 -5.83
CA GLU A 171 3.31 17.37 -6.71
C GLU A 171 3.57 18.87 -6.50
N GLU A 172 4.28 19.50 -7.45
CA GLU A 172 4.48 20.95 -7.54
C GLU A 172 3.20 21.69 -7.99
#